data_AF-A0A7Y0F2I7-F1
#
_entry.id   AF-A0A7Y0F2I7-F1
#
_cell.length_a   1.000
_cell.length_b   1.000
_cell.length_c   1.000
_cell.angle_alpha   90.00
_cell.angle_beta   90.00
_cell.angle_gamma   90.00
#
_symmetry.space_group_name_H-M   'P 1'
#
loop_
_entity.id
_entity.type
_entity.pdbx_description
1 polymer ?
#
loop_
_entity_poly.entity_id
_entity_poly.type
_entity_poly.pdbx_seq_one_letter_code
_entity_poly.pdbx_strand_id
1 'polypeptide(L)'
;MAKHTTRPADLARNAAKDALAVTGDAAATSARKLAALTDVGPFGGFKKFISRGSMIDMAVGVVMGSAVTGVVNAIVADLINPLIAALGGKADMSGILNIALPNDAVISFGAILNAVLNFLLVGVAVYFCVILPINKLRDMTTAVLERDAADAAADAADAEARKEADAKARESQVDAAAAKAAAEAADVNARTLAVLEEIRDELKRANAGRS
;
A
#
# COMPACT_ATOMS: atom_id res chain seq x y z
N MET A 1 18.31 59.34 10.16
CA MET A 1 17.67 59.14 8.84
C MET A 1 18.74 58.77 7.81
N ALA A 2 19.12 57.49 7.73
CA ALA A 2 20.09 57.02 6.72
C ALA A 2 19.31 56.37 5.57
N LYS A 3 19.23 57.07 4.43
CA LYS A 3 18.64 56.53 3.20
C LYS A 3 19.53 55.39 2.71
N HIS A 4 19.01 54.16 2.75
CA HIS A 4 19.61 53.03 2.03
C HIS A 4 19.45 53.30 0.52
N THR A 5 20.42 53.99 -0.06
CA THR A 5 20.57 54.09 -1.51
C THR A 5 21.17 52.77 -1.99
N THR A 6 20.33 51.78 -2.25
CA THR A 6 20.74 50.61 -3.07
C THR A 6 21.20 51.14 -4.41
N ARG A 7 22.46 50.89 -4.79
CA ARG A 7 22.99 51.35 -6.07
C ARG A 7 22.15 50.70 -7.18
N PRO A 8 21.85 51.40 -8.30
CA PRO A 8 21.07 50.83 -9.39
C PRO A 8 21.67 49.52 -9.96
N ALA A 9 22.98 49.32 -9.79
CA ALA A 9 23.67 48.08 -10.13
C ALA A 9 23.30 46.88 -9.23
N ASP A 10 22.94 47.11 -7.97
CA ASP A 10 22.57 46.04 -7.03
C ASP A 10 21.13 45.55 -7.25
N LEU A 11 20.22 46.46 -7.61
CA LEU A 11 18.86 46.10 -8.04
C LEU A 11 18.87 45.23 -9.31
N ALA A 12 19.69 45.59 -10.30
CA ALA A 12 19.81 44.82 -11.53
C ALA A 12 20.43 43.44 -11.29
N ARG A 13 21.42 43.34 -10.40
CA ARG A 13 22.03 42.05 -10.03
C ARG A 13 21.08 41.13 -9.28
N ASN A 14 20.33 41.65 -8.32
CA ASN A 14 19.40 40.83 -7.54
C ASN A 14 18.20 40.42 -8.39
N ALA A 15 17.62 41.32 -9.19
CA ALA A 15 16.57 40.97 -10.14
C ALA A 15 17.02 39.91 -11.15
N ALA A 16 18.27 39.98 -11.65
CA ALA A 16 18.81 38.95 -12.53
C ALA A 16 19.02 37.60 -11.81
N LYS A 17 19.43 37.63 -10.54
CA LYS A 17 19.62 36.43 -9.72
C LYS A 17 18.29 35.75 -9.38
N ASP A 18 17.27 36.53 -9.06
CA ASP A 18 15.91 36.05 -8.77
C ASP A 18 15.25 35.50 -10.05
N ALA A 19 15.44 36.17 -11.19
CA ALA A 19 14.98 35.65 -12.49
C ALA A 19 15.67 34.33 -12.87
N LEU A 20 16.97 34.19 -12.58
CA LEU A 20 17.70 32.95 -12.82
C LEU A 20 17.26 31.82 -11.86
N ALA A 21 16.96 32.15 -10.60
CA ALA A 21 16.45 31.19 -9.61
C ALA A 21 15.03 30.71 -9.96
N VAL A 22 14.13 31.61 -10.38
CA VAL A 22 12.78 31.26 -10.82
C VAL A 22 12.80 30.42 -12.10
N THR A 23 13.71 30.73 -13.03
CA THR A 23 13.87 29.97 -14.27
C THR A 23 14.49 28.59 -14.01
N GLY A 24 15.45 28.51 -13.08
CA GLY A 24 16.08 27.26 -12.65
C GLY A 24 15.12 26.33 -11.91
N ASP A 25 14.26 26.86 -11.04
CA ASP A 25 13.27 26.08 -10.30
C ASP A 25 12.13 25.60 -11.21
N ALA A 26 11.69 26.43 -12.16
CA ALA A 26 10.71 26.04 -13.18
C ALA A 26 11.24 24.90 -14.08
N ALA A 27 12.53 24.95 -14.45
CA ALA A 27 13.19 23.88 -15.21
C ALA A 27 13.33 22.58 -14.38
N ALA A 28 13.72 22.67 -13.11
CA ALA A 28 13.83 21.53 -12.21
C ALA A 28 12.47 20.87 -11.93
N THR A 29 11.42 21.66 -11.78
CA THR A 29 10.04 21.19 -11.58
C THR A 29 9.49 20.50 -12.82
N SER A 30 9.81 21.02 -14.01
CA SER A 30 9.42 20.41 -15.29
C SER A 30 10.16 19.08 -15.52
N ALA A 31 11.45 19.00 -15.18
CA ALA A 31 12.23 17.76 -15.27
C ALA A 31 11.70 16.65 -14.33
N ARG A 32 11.33 17.00 -13.08
CA ARG A 32 10.72 16.04 -12.14
C ARG A 32 9.33 15.59 -12.60
N LYS A 33 8.52 16.49 -13.16
CA LYS A 33 7.19 16.16 -13.69
C LYS A 33 7.28 15.25 -14.91
N LEU A 34 8.27 15.46 -15.78
CA LEU A 34 8.53 14.60 -16.94
C LEU A 34 9.04 13.22 -16.50
N ALA A 35 9.94 13.16 -15.51
CA ALA A 35 10.36 11.89 -14.91
C ALA A 35 9.17 11.12 -14.27
N ALA A 36 8.28 11.83 -13.58
CA ALA A 36 7.06 11.25 -13.01
C ALA A 36 6.07 10.78 -14.10
N LEU A 37 5.94 11.50 -15.22
CA LEU A 37 5.11 11.09 -16.36
C LEU A 37 5.68 9.86 -17.09
N THR A 38 7.00 9.69 -17.10
CA THR A 38 7.66 8.53 -17.72
C THR A 38 7.49 7.26 -16.87
N ASP A 39 7.37 7.39 -15.54
CA ASP A 39 7.02 6.30 -14.61
C ASP A 39 5.54 5.89 -14.72
N VAL A 40 4.68 6.77 -15.27
CA VAL A 40 3.24 6.54 -15.50
C VAL A 40 3.00 5.89 -16.87
N GLY A 41 3.89 5.00 -17.29
CA GLY A 41 3.62 4.08 -18.40
C GLY A 41 2.81 2.87 -17.92
N PRO A 42 2.09 2.16 -18.83
CA PRO A 42 1.37 0.93 -18.48
C PRO A 42 2.27 -0.13 -17.80
N PHE A 43 3.56 -0.18 -18.15
CA PHE A 43 4.56 -1.02 -17.49
C PHE A 43 4.88 -0.60 -16.04
N GLY A 44 4.93 0.71 -15.76
CA GLY A 44 5.11 1.23 -14.40
C GLY A 44 3.89 0.96 -13.51
N GLY A 45 2.69 1.08 -14.08
CA GLY A 45 1.42 0.70 -13.43
C GLY A 45 1.33 -0.79 -13.12
N PHE A 46 1.74 -1.65 -14.07
CA PHE A 46 1.79 -3.10 -13.86
C PHE A 46 2.79 -3.49 -12.78
N LYS A 47 4.00 -2.91 -12.78
CA LYS A 47 4.99 -3.14 -11.72
C LYS A 47 4.44 -2.75 -10.35
N LYS A 48 3.85 -1.55 -10.21
CA LYS A 48 3.20 -1.10 -8.95
C LYS A 48 2.02 -1.99 -8.51
N PHE A 49 1.38 -2.68 -9.44
CA PHE A 49 0.30 -3.62 -9.13
C PHE A 49 0.82 -4.96 -8.63
N ILE A 50 1.79 -5.55 -9.32
CA ILE A 50 2.43 -6.81 -8.92
C ILE A 50 3.21 -6.62 -7.61
N SER A 51 3.94 -5.51 -7.43
CA SER A 51 4.71 -5.21 -6.22
C SER A 51 3.87 -5.05 -4.94
N ARG A 52 2.54 -5.12 -5.01
CA ARG A 52 1.65 -5.01 -3.84
C ARG A 52 1.67 -6.25 -2.93
N GLY A 53 2.48 -7.27 -3.25
CA GLY A 53 2.76 -8.45 -2.42
C GLY A 53 1.61 -9.46 -2.36
N SER A 54 0.42 -8.98 -1.98
CA SER A 54 -0.82 -9.77 -1.86
C SER A 54 -1.19 -10.54 -3.13
N MET A 55 -0.91 -9.99 -4.32
CA MET A 55 -1.16 -10.69 -5.58
C MET A 55 -0.09 -11.73 -5.90
N ILE A 56 1.18 -11.44 -5.59
CA ILE A 56 2.31 -12.33 -5.92
C ILE A 56 2.16 -13.63 -5.15
N ASP A 57 1.86 -13.57 -3.86
CA ASP A 57 1.76 -14.75 -3.01
C ASP A 57 0.63 -15.69 -3.47
N MET A 58 -0.55 -15.12 -3.77
CA MET A 58 -1.67 -15.89 -4.33
C MET A 58 -1.35 -16.45 -5.72
N ALA A 59 -0.67 -15.69 -6.59
CA ALA A 59 -0.28 -16.15 -7.92
C ALA A 59 0.71 -17.31 -7.86
N VAL A 60 1.71 -17.23 -6.99
CA VAL A 60 2.68 -18.31 -6.77
C VAL A 60 1.97 -19.56 -6.23
N GLY A 61 1.02 -19.40 -5.31
CA GLY A 61 0.21 -20.51 -4.79
C GLY A 61 -0.57 -21.26 -5.87
N VAL A 62 -1.21 -20.54 -6.81
CA VAL A 62 -1.97 -21.16 -7.92
C VAL A 62 -1.05 -21.87 -8.91
N VAL A 63 0.08 -21.26 -9.25
CA VAL A 63 1.05 -21.85 -10.19
C VAL A 63 1.67 -23.12 -9.59
N MET A 64 2.10 -23.08 -8.34
CA MET A 64 2.66 -24.26 -7.67
C MET A 64 1.62 -25.36 -7.46
N GLY A 65 0.39 -25.00 -7.11
CA GLY A 65 -0.72 -25.97 -6.98
C GLY A 65 -1.04 -26.69 -8.29
N SER A 66 -1.05 -25.96 -9.42
CA SER A 66 -1.29 -26.58 -10.74
C SER A 66 -0.14 -27.48 -11.19
N ALA A 67 1.12 -27.14 -10.89
CA ALA A 67 2.27 -27.98 -11.19
C ALA A 67 2.24 -29.31 -10.43
N VAL A 68 1.95 -29.29 -9.12
CA VAL A 68 1.85 -30.52 -8.31
C VAL A 68 0.69 -31.40 -8.78
N THR A 69 -0.46 -30.79 -9.07
CA THR A 69 -1.61 -31.51 -9.64
C THR A 69 -1.24 -32.15 -10.99
N GLY A 70 -0.46 -31.46 -11.83
CA GLY A 70 0.05 -31.99 -13.09
C GLY A 70 0.92 -33.23 -12.93
N VAL A 71 1.85 -33.23 -11.96
CA VAL A 71 2.72 -34.39 -11.68
C VAL A 71 1.90 -35.59 -11.22
N VAL A 72 0.94 -35.40 -10.30
CA VAL A 72 0.10 -36.50 -9.84
C VAL A 72 -0.80 -37.01 -10.97
N ASN A 73 -1.39 -36.11 -11.76
CA ASN A 73 -2.19 -36.49 -12.93
C ASN A 73 -1.40 -37.35 -13.92
N ALA A 74 -0.14 -37.00 -14.20
CA ALA A 74 0.72 -37.79 -15.07
C ALA A 74 0.98 -39.19 -14.51
N ILE A 75 1.25 -39.31 -13.20
CA ILE A 75 1.43 -40.62 -12.54
C ILE A 75 0.14 -41.45 -12.63
N VAL A 76 -1.02 -40.83 -12.43
CA VAL A 76 -2.31 -41.54 -12.55
C VAL A 76 -2.54 -41.99 -13.99
N ALA A 77 -2.31 -41.10 -14.96
CA ALA A 77 -2.51 -41.38 -16.37
C ALA A 77 -1.57 -42.47 -16.91
N ASP A 78 -0.29 -42.41 -16.56
CA ASP A 78 0.76 -43.22 -17.17
C ASP A 78 1.02 -44.53 -16.40
N LEU A 79 0.66 -44.61 -15.12
CA LEU A 79 0.89 -45.80 -14.29
C LEU A 79 -0.40 -46.47 -13.83
N ILE A 80 -1.33 -45.69 -13.26
CA ILE A 80 -2.54 -46.25 -12.63
C ILE A 80 -3.58 -46.65 -13.68
N ASN A 81 -3.85 -45.81 -14.68
CA ASN A 81 -4.81 -46.13 -15.73
C ASN A 81 -4.43 -47.41 -16.52
N PRO A 82 -3.18 -47.63 -16.97
CA PRO A 82 -2.82 -48.89 -17.63
C PRO A 82 -2.84 -50.10 -16.70
N LEU A 83 -2.58 -49.95 -15.40
CA LEU A 83 -2.75 -51.04 -14.42
C LEU A 83 -4.23 -51.43 -14.25
N ILE A 84 -5.11 -50.43 -14.15
CA ILE A 84 -6.57 -50.64 -14.08
C ILE A 84 -7.07 -51.21 -15.42
N ALA A 85 -6.52 -50.76 -16.55
CA ALA A 85 -6.80 -51.30 -17.88
C ALA A 85 -6.48 -52.79 -17.98
N ALA A 86 -5.32 -53.18 -17.44
CA ALA A 86 -4.83 -54.55 -17.49
C ALA A 86 -5.66 -55.50 -16.60
N LEU A 87 -6.13 -55.01 -15.45
CA LEU A 87 -6.97 -55.80 -14.51
C LEU A 87 -8.45 -55.79 -14.89
N GLY A 88 -8.95 -54.71 -15.49
CA GLY A 88 -10.35 -54.51 -15.89
C GLY A 88 -10.64 -54.85 -17.36
N GLY A 89 -9.66 -55.31 -18.12
CA GLY A 89 -9.79 -55.79 -19.51
C GLY A 89 -10.02 -54.71 -20.58
N LYS A 90 -10.27 -53.44 -20.21
CA LYS A 90 -10.38 -52.29 -21.13
C LYS A 90 -9.76 -51.04 -20.48
N ALA A 91 -8.91 -50.34 -21.25
CA ALA A 91 -8.19 -49.14 -20.82
C ALA A 91 -9.05 -47.93 -20.51
N ASP A 92 -10.30 -47.98 -20.96
CA ASP A 92 -11.31 -47.00 -20.65
C ASP A 92 -12.55 -47.71 -20.11
N MET A 93 -12.88 -47.42 -18.85
CA MET A 93 -14.23 -47.63 -18.31
C MET A 93 -15.27 -46.73 -19.01
N SER A 94 -14.89 -46.02 -20.09
CA SER A 94 -15.79 -45.44 -21.09
C SER A 94 -16.57 -46.54 -21.83
N GLY A 95 -15.99 -47.74 -22.02
CA GLY A 95 -16.62 -48.81 -22.80
C GLY A 95 -17.51 -49.79 -22.05
N ILE A 96 -17.70 -49.67 -20.73
CA ILE A 96 -18.48 -50.64 -19.94
C ILE A 96 -19.99 -50.33 -19.91
N LEU A 97 -20.40 -49.10 -20.23
CA LEU A 97 -21.80 -48.70 -20.39
C LEU A 97 -21.95 -47.56 -21.40
N ASN A 98 -21.49 -47.75 -22.64
CA ASN A 98 -21.91 -46.89 -23.75
C ASN A 98 -23.38 -47.16 -24.04
N ILE A 99 -24.28 -46.52 -23.29
CA ILE A 99 -25.66 -46.36 -23.73
C ILE A 99 -25.60 -45.28 -24.79
N ALA A 100 -25.51 -45.69 -26.05
CA ALA A 100 -25.68 -44.77 -27.16
C ALA A 100 -27.11 -44.23 -27.07
N LEU A 101 -27.28 -43.02 -26.54
CA LEU A 101 -28.53 -42.29 -26.74
C LEU A 101 -28.66 -42.00 -28.25
N PRO A 102 -29.88 -41.81 -28.79
CA PRO A 102 -30.13 -41.55 -30.21
C PRO A 102 -29.51 -40.27 -30.80
N ASN A 103 -28.59 -39.62 -30.08
CA ASN A 103 -28.07 -38.28 -30.34
C ASN A 103 -26.54 -38.18 -30.12
N ASP A 104 -25.80 -39.28 -30.32
CA ASP A 104 -24.31 -39.35 -30.24
C ASP A 104 -23.68 -38.95 -28.87
N ALA A 105 -24.48 -38.86 -27.81
CA ALA A 105 -23.99 -38.56 -26.47
C ALA A 105 -23.58 -39.84 -25.74
N VAL A 106 -22.27 -39.97 -25.48
CA VAL A 106 -21.68 -41.08 -24.73
C VAL A 106 -21.48 -40.67 -23.27
N ILE A 107 -22.24 -41.28 -22.34
CA ILE A 107 -22.05 -41.07 -20.89
C ILE A 107 -21.13 -42.15 -20.33
N SER A 108 -19.86 -41.78 -20.18
CA SER A 108 -18.81 -42.67 -19.68
C SER A 108 -18.77 -42.65 -18.14
N PHE A 109 -19.47 -43.59 -17.50
CA PHE A 109 -19.39 -43.78 -16.04
C PHE A 109 -17.94 -43.99 -15.55
N GLY A 110 -17.09 -44.58 -16.40
CA GLY A 110 -15.68 -44.73 -16.14
C GLY A 110 -14.86 -43.45 -16.06
N ALA A 111 -15.21 -42.44 -16.86
CA ALA A 111 -14.51 -41.16 -16.81
C ALA A 111 -14.75 -40.45 -15.47
N ILE A 112 -15.97 -40.60 -14.93
CA ILE A 112 -16.34 -40.06 -13.62
C ILE A 112 -15.60 -40.81 -12.51
N LEU A 113 -15.57 -42.15 -12.56
CA LEU A 113 -14.83 -42.95 -11.57
C LEU A 113 -13.33 -42.64 -11.61
N ASN A 114 -12.76 -42.45 -12.80
CA ASN A 114 -11.36 -42.06 -12.97
C ASN A 114 -11.09 -40.66 -12.41
N ALA A 115 -11.98 -39.70 -12.65
CA ALA A 115 -11.86 -38.34 -12.10
C ALA A 115 -11.90 -38.34 -10.56
N VAL A 116 -12.80 -39.14 -9.96
CA VAL A 116 -12.89 -39.30 -8.49
C VAL A 116 -11.63 -39.97 -7.94
N LEU A 117 -11.13 -41.02 -8.60
CA LEU A 117 -9.92 -41.72 -8.19
C LEU A 117 -8.70 -40.79 -8.26
N ASN A 118 -8.58 -40.02 -9.34
CA ASN A 118 -7.51 -39.03 -9.51
C ASN A 118 -7.59 -37.95 -8.42
N PHE A 119 -8.77 -37.37 -8.19
CA PHE A 119 -8.96 -36.39 -7.11
C PHE A 119 -8.53 -36.93 -5.74
N LEU A 120 -8.91 -38.17 -5.43
CA LEU A 120 -8.52 -38.82 -4.17
C LEU A 120 -7.00 -39.03 -4.09
N LEU A 121 -6.35 -39.45 -5.17
CA LEU A 121 -4.90 -39.64 -5.25
C LEU A 121 -4.13 -38.31 -5.10
N VAL A 122 -4.56 -37.25 -5.77
CA VAL A 122 -3.99 -35.90 -5.61
C VAL A 122 -4.15 -35.43 -4.17
N GLY A 123 -5.34 -35.56 -3.60
CA GLY A 123 -5.60 -35.18 -2.21
C GLY A 123 -4.71 -35.91 -1.21
N VAL A 124 -4.56 -37.24 -1.36
CA VAL A 124 -3.69 -38.05 -0.50
C VAL A 124 -2.21 -37.68 -0.69
N ALA A 125 -1.75 -37.52 -1.93
CA ALA A 125 -0.37 -37.16 -2.22
C ALA A 125 0.00 -35.78 -1.65
N VAL A 126 -0.86 -34.77 -1.84
CA VAL A 126 -0.67 -33.43 -1.27
C VAL A 126 -0.75 -33.48 0.26
N TYR A 127 -1.68 -34.23 0.83
CA TYR A 127 -1.78 -34.37 2.28
C TYR A 127 -0.51 -34.98 2.89
N PHE A 128 -0.01 -36.08 2.31
CA PHE A 128 1.17 -36.76 2.83
C PHE A 128 2.46 -35.96 2.60
N CYS A 129 2.66 -35.40 1.40
CA CYS A 129 3.90 -34.71 1.03
C CYS A 129 3.97 -33.26 1.50
N VAL A 130 2.85 -32.57 1.66
CA VAL A 130 2.80 -31.14 1.96
C VAL A 130 2.18 -30.89 3.33
N ILE A 131 0.99 -31.41 3.59
CA ILE A 131 0.25 -31.09 4.83
C ILE A 131 0.90 -31.76 6.04
N LEU A 132 1.33 -33.03 5.95
CA LEU A 132 1.97 -33.74 7.06
C LEU A 132 3.27 -33.09 7.56
N PRO A 133 4.26 -32.73 6.69
CA PRO A 133 5.46 -32.03 7.14
C PRO A 133 5.14 -30.60 7.58
N ILE A 134 4.22 -29.90 6.91
CA ILE A 134 3.81 -28.56 7.34
C ILE A 134 3.13 -28.63 8.70
N ASN A 135 2.28 -29.62 8.99
CA ASN A 135 1.62 -29.74 10.29
C ASN A 135 2.66 -30.03 11.40
N LYS A 136 3.62 -30.92 11.12
CA LYS A 136 4.73 -31.22 12.02
C LYS A 136 5.66 -30.03 12.29
N LEU A 137 5.91 -29.21 11.25
CA LEU A 137 6.70 -27.98 11.39
C LEU A 137 5.87 -26.86 12.01
N ARG A 138 4.59 -26.75 11.68
CA ARG A 138 3.68 -25.78 12.29
C ARG A 138 3.54 -26.03 13.78
N ASP A 139 3.55 -27.25 14.28
CA ASP A 139 3.58 -27.49 15.73
C ASP A 139 4.83 -26.86 16.41
N MET A 140 5.89 -26.59 15.66
CA MET A 140 7.08 -25.84 16.10
C MET A 140 7.07 -24.35 15.69
N THR A 141 6.37 -24.00 14.60
CA THR A 141 6.40 -22.67 13.96
C THR A 141 5.11 -21.87 14.17
N THR A 142 4.02 -22.42 14.71
CA THR A 142 2.80 -21.68 15.08
C THR A 142 3.11 -20.61 16.11
N ALA A 143 4.04 -20.87 17.03
CA ALA A 143 4.56 -19.85 17.93
C ALA A 143 5.30 -18.69 17.21
N VAL A 144 5.81 -18.91 15.99
CA VAL A 144 6.48 -17.90 15.17
C VAL A 144 5.48 -17.22 14.23
N LEU A 145 4.56 -17.96 13.62
CA LEU A 145 3.52 -17.41 12.75
C LEU A 145 2.47 -16.59 13.51
N GLU A 146 2.14 -16.97 14.75
CA GLU A 146 1.32 -16.17 15.64
C GLU A 146 2.04 -14.90 16.10
N ARG A 147 3.38 -14.95 16.24
CA ARG A 147 4.20 -13.75 16.44
C ARG A 147 4.22 -12.87 15.21
N ASP A 148 4.49 -13.41 14.02
CA ASP A 148 4.53 -12.65 12.77
C ASP A 148 3.15 -12.03 12.44
N ALA A 149 2.05 -12.73 12.72
CA ALA A 149 0.69 -12.22 12.55
C ALA A 149 0.32 -11.18 13.62
N ALA A 150 0.76 -11.36 14.87
CA ALA A 150 0.56 -10.38 15.94
C ALA A 150 1.41 -9.12 15.74
N ASP A 151 2.65 -9.27 15.27
CA ASP A 151 3.58 -8.19 14.96
C ASP A 151 3.04 -7.38 13.76
N ALA A 152 2.55 -8.03 12.71
CA ALA A 152 1.91 -7.34 11.58
C ALA A 152 0.60 -6.60 11.99
N ALA A 153 -0.18 -7.15 12.91
CA ALA A 153 -1.37 -6.50 13.44
C ALA A 153 -1.02 -5.33 14.39
N ALA A 154 0.04 -5.45 15.18
CA ALA A 154 0.54 -4.39 16.05
C ALA A 154 1.12 -3.22 15.23
N ASP A 155 1.87 -3.50 14.18
CA ASP A 155 2.42 -2.48 13.26
C ASP A 155 1.31 -1.72 12.52
N ALA A 156 0.24 -2.41 12.12
CA ALA A 156 -0.93 -1.78 11.51
C ALA A 156 -1.69 -0.88 12.51
N ALA A 157 -1.85 -1.33 13.76
CA ALA A 157 -2.49 -0.55 14.82
C ALA A 157 -1.66 0.67 15.24
N ASP A 158 -0.33 0.55 15.34
CA ASP A 158 0.57 1.68 15.67
C ASP A 158 0.59 2.71 14.54
N ALA A 159 0.53 2.27 13.27
CA ALA A 159 0.43 3.15 12.11
C ALA A 159 -0.92 3.90 12.05
N GLU A 160 -2.00 3.30 12.52
CA GLU A 160 -3.33 3.92 12.59
C GLU A 160 -3.43 4.90 13.78
N ALA A 161 -2.91 4.52 14.94
CA ALA A 161 -2.81 5.39 16.11
C ALA A 161 -1.92 6.64 15.87
N ARG A 162 -0.83 6.51 15.10
CA ARG A 162 -0.01 7.66 14.70
C ARG A 162 -0.75 8.63 13.80
N LYS A 163 -1.53 8.14 12.82
CA LYS A 163 -2.36 8.98 11.95
C LYS A 163 -3.42 9.76 12.73
N GLU A 164 -4.04 9.12 13.72
CA GLU A 164 -5.02 9.78 14.60
C GLU A 164 -4.37 10.77 15.56
N ALA A 165 -3.19 10.46 16.11
CA ALA A 165 -2.43 11.37 16.95
C ALA A 165 -1.93 12.60 16.18
N ASP A 166 -1.46 12.43 14.94
CA ASP A 166 -1.03 13.52 14.06
C ASP A 166 -2.22 14.40 13.63
N ALA A 167 -3.41 13.81 13.42
CA ALA A 167 -4.64 14.56 13.13
C ALA A 167 -5.08 15.40 14.33
N LYS A 168 -5.08 14.81 15.54
CA LYS A 168 -5.49 15.48 16.78
C LYS A 168 -4.47 16.51 17.26
N ALA A 169 -3.18 16.28 17.01
CA ALA A 169 -2.12 17.26 17.25
C ALA A 169 -2.27 18.47 16.34
N ARG A 170 -2.63 18.27 15.06
CA ARG A 170 -2.96 19.37 14.14
C ARG A 170 -4.17 20.17 14.60
N GLU A 171 -5.21 19.51 15.10
CA GLU A 171 -6.41 20.15 15.61
C GLU A 171 -6.10 21.00 16.86
N SER A 172 -5.38 20.43 17.84
CA SER A 172 -4.95 21.15 19.05
C SER A 172 -3.97 22.31 18.78
N GLN A 173 -3.17 22.22 17.71
CA GLN A 173 -2.28 23.31 17.29
C GLN A 173 -3.04 24.47 16.64
N VAL A 174 -4.15 24.20 15.95
CA VAL A 174 -5.03 25.24 15.41
C VAL A 174 -5.75 25.98 16.54
N ASP A 175 -6.17 25.26 17.58
CA ASP A 175 -6.80 25.85 18.77
C ASP A 175 -5.79 26.63 19.64
N ALA A 176 -4.58 26.11 19.83
CA ALA A 176 -3.50 26.80 20.54
C ALA A 176 -3.00 28.03 19.78
N ALA A 177 -2.95 27.98 18.44
CA ALA A 177 -2.62 29.12 17.60
C ALA A 177 -3.71 30.21 17.68
N ALA A 178 -4.99 29.83 17.72
CA ALA A 178 -6.09 30.77 17.90
C ALA A 178 -6.06 31.44 19.29
N ALA A 179 -5.76 30.68 20.35
CA ALA A 179 -5.62 31.23 21.71
C ALA A 179 -4.41 32.17 21.84
N LYS A 180 -3.29 31.84 21.21
CA LYS A 180 -2.09 32.69 21.20
C LYS A 180 -2.30 33.98 20.40
N ALA A 181 -3.00 33.90 19.27
CA ALA A 181 -3.39 35.07 18.48
C ALA A 181 -4.34 36.01 19.26
N ALA A 182 -5.26 35.46 20.05
CA ALA A 182 -6.14 36.25 20.91
C ALA A 182 -5.39 36.95 22.06
N ALA A 183 -4.39 36.28 22.65
CA ALA A 183 -3.54 36.88 23.69
C ALA A 183 -2.65 38.01 23.14
N GLU A 184 -2.13 37.84 21.92
CA GLU A 184 -1.29 38.85 21.25
C GLU A 184 -2.10 40.10 20.87
N ALA A 185 -3.36 39.93 20.44
CA ALA A 185 -4.27 41.05 20.18
C ALA A 185 -4.61 41.85 21.46
N ALA A 186 -4.73 41.18 22.62
CA ALA A 186 -5.01 41.83 23.89
C ALA A 186 -3.80 42.63 24.42
N ASP A 187 -2.59 42.11 24.26
CA ASP A 187 -1.35 42.79 24.64
C ASP A 187 -1.07 44.03 23.77
N VAL A 188 -1.35 43.95 22.46
CA VAL A 188 -1.25 45.10 21.55
C VAL A 188 -2.24 46.20 21.94
N ASN A 189 -3.46 45.85 22.35
CA ASN A 189 -4.45 46.83 22.78
C ASN A 189 -4.05 47.50 24.12
N ALA A 190 -3.51 46.72 25.06
CA ALA A 190 -3.02 47.25 26.34
C ALA A 190 -1.85 48.23 26.16
N ARG A 191 -0.89 47.91 25.29
CA ARG A 191 0.23 48.80 24.94
C ARG A 191 -0.24 50.07 24.26
N THR A 192 -1.25 49.98 23.40
CA THR A 192 -1.86 51.14 22.73
C THR A 192 -2.50 52.09 23.75
N LEU A 193 -3.24 51.55 24.73
CA LEU A 193 -3.85 52.34 25.78
C LEU A 193 -2.82 53.01 26.70
N ALA A 194 -1.74 52.31 27.05
CA ALA A 194 -0.65 52.86 27.86
C ALA A 194 0.01 54.07 27.17
N VAL A 195 0.26 53.98 25.86
CA VAL A 195 0.80 55.10 25.08
C VAL A 195 -0.16 56.29 25.05
N LEU A 196 -1.46 56.06 24.97
CA LEU A 196 -2.47 57.14 25.01
C LEU A 196 -2.52 57.84 26.37
N GLU A 197 -2.31 57.11 27.48
CA GLU A 197 -2.24 57.72 28.81
C GLU A 197 -0.98 58.55 29.00
N GLU A 198 0.16 58.06 28.51
CA GLU A 198 1.41 58.82 28.58
C GLU A 198 1.33 60.11 27.76
N ILE A 199 0.78 60.06 26.53
CA ILE A 199 0.52 61.25 25.72
C ILE A 199 -0.42 62.22 26.45
N ARG A 200 -1.48 61.71 27.10
CA ARG A 200 -2.42 62.54 27.88
C ARG A 200 -1.71 63.27 29.03
N ASP A 201 -0.83 62.59 29.75
CA ASP A 201 -0.11 63.14 30.89
C ASP A 201 0.97 64.14 30.47
N GLU A 202 1.65 63.90 29.35
CA GLU A 202 2.55 64.89 28.73
C GLU A 202 1.79 66.15 28.30
N LEU A 203 0.62 66.00 27.69
CA LEU A 203 -0.21 67.16 27.32
C LEU A 203 -0.68 67.95 28.55
N LYS A 204 -1.05 67.27 29.65
CA LYS A 204 -1.39 67.93 30.91
C LYS A 204 -0.21 68.70 31.50
N ARG A 205 1.00 68.10 31.52
CA ARG A 205 2.22 68.77 32.00
C ARG A 205 2.60 69.97 31.14
N ALA A 206 2.53 69.83 29.81
CA ALA A 206 2.86 70.89 28.86
C ALA A 206 1.87 72.07 28.93
N ASN A 207 0.59 71.81 29.23
CA ASN A 207 -0.41 72.86 29.40
C ASN A 207 -0.29 73.57 30.77
N ALA A 208 0.05 72.84 31.83
CA ALA A 208 0.25 73.41 33.17
C ALA A 208 1.45 74.39 33.23
N GLY A 209 2.46 74.22 32.36
CA GLY A 209 3.60 75.13 32.24
C GLY A 209 3.38 76.36 31.35
N ARG A 210 2.20 76.53 30.74
CA ARG A 210 1.84 77.69 29.88
C ARG A 210 0.89 78.69 30.56
N SER A 211 0.59 78.49 31.85
CA SER A 211 -0.11 79.43 32.74
C SER A 211 0.88 80.20 33.60
#